data_AF-A0A7W1YR38-F1
#
_entry.id   AF-A0A7W1YR38-F1
#
_cell.length_a   1.000
_cell.length_b   1.000
_cell.length_c   1.000
_cell.angle_alpha   90.00
_cell.angle_beta   90.00
_cell.angle_gamma   90.00
#
_symmetry.space_group_name_H-M   'P 1'
#
loop_
_entity.id
_entity.type
_entity.pdbx_description
1 polymer ?
#
loop_
_entity_poly.entity_id
_entity_poly.type
_entity_poly.pdbx_seq_one_letter_code
_entity_poly.pdbx_strand_id
1 'polypeptide(L)'
;MTKRRVGTAPHRTFWTTETVQAIETYQAQHQIPSFSAAAETLVRLGLNQSPAEVLTPIIVSTVRREFAVGMERIVRLLVYDIIETGVAQRLAGAAVYHLYEQTEPRSGPEKYDLVKQQIRDDAYRTFSRAKISTTLDELAAVNDELEQEGEA
;
A
#
# COMPACT_ATOMS: atom_id res chain seq x y z
N MET A 1 -2.96 37.96 19.23
CA MET A 1 -1.94 36.96 18.86
C MET A 1 -1.43 36.27 20.12
N THR A 2 -1.85 35.03 20.34
CA THR A 2 -1.50 34.25 21.54
C THR A 2 0.00 33.92 21.50
N LYS A 3 0.77 34.40 22.49
CA LYS A 3 2.20 34.07 22.64
C LYS A 3 2.36 32.54 22.66
N ARG A 4 3.12 32.01 21.70
CA ARG A 4 3.51 30.58 21.65
C ARG A 4 4.20 30.25 22.99
N ARG A 5 3.67 29.28 23.75
CA ARG A 5 4.29 28.87 25.02
C ARG A 5 5.72 28.42 24.75
N VAL A 6 6.68 28.90 25.54
CA VAL A 6 8.13 28.70 25.36
C VAL A 6 8.57 27.22 25.39
N GLY A 7 7.66 26.28 25.71
CA GLY A 7 7.93 24.84 25.78
C GLY A 7 7.62 24.00 24.53
N THR A 8 7.20 24.58 23.40
CA THR A 8 6.84 23.78 22.19
C THR A 8 7.92 23.78 21.10
N ALA A 9 9.15 24.18 21.41
CA ALA A 9 10.27 24.04 20.49
C ALA A 9 10.80 22.59 20.58
N PRO A 10 11.06 21.91 19.44
CA PRO A 10 11.65 20.58 19.46
C PRO A 10 13.06 20.66 20.06
N HIS A 11 13.19 20.24 21.32
CA HIS A 11 14.48 20.10 21.98
C HIS A 11 15.04 18.72 21.68
N ARG A 12 16.26 18.69 21.13
CA ARG A 12 17.03 17.46 21.02
C ARG A 12 17.52 17.09 22.41
N THR A 13 17.04 15.98 22.94
CA THR A 13 17.59 15.37 24.16
C THR A 13 18.74 14.46 23.78
N PHE A 14 19.92 14.70 24.34
CA PHE A 14 21.06 13.80 24.22
C PHE A 14 21.05 12.85 25.40
N TRP A 15 21.09 11.55 25.14
CA TRP A 15 21.13 10.53 26.18
C TRP A 15 22.54 9.96 26.28
N THR A 16 22.94 9.60 27.50
CA THR A 16 24.20 8.90 27.72
C THR A 16 24.11 7.48 27.16
N THR A 17 25.27 6.90 26.83
CA THR A 17 25.35 5.52 26.34
C THR A 17 24.74 4.52 27.32
N GLU A 18 24.91 4.74 28.63
CA GLU A 18 24.33 3.92 29.68
C GLU A 18 22.79 3.94 29.65
N THR A 19 22.19 5.12 29.50
CA THR A 19 20.73 5.25 29.38
C THR A 19 20.20 4.55 28.13
N VAL A 20 20.89 4.67 26.99
CA VAL A 20 20.50 3.97 25.76
C VAL A 20 20.54 2.46 25.98
N GLN A 21 21.60 1.93 26.57
CA GLN A 21 21.73 0.49 26.85
C GLN A 21 20.66 0.00 27.83
N ALA A 22 20.30 0.80 28.84
CA ALA A 22 19.23 0.45 29.78
C ALA A 22 17.87 0.36 29.07
N ILE A 23 17.60 1.28 28.14
CA ILE A 23 16.37 1.27 27.33
C ILE A 23 16.36 0.09 26.36
N GLU A 24 17.47 -0.21 25.70
CA GLU A 24 17.59 -1.39 24.81
C GLU A 24 17.40 -2.70 25.59
N THR A 25 17.94 -2.77 26.80
CA THR A 25 17.76 -3.94 27.69
C THR A 25 16.30 -4.10 28.08
N TYR A 26 15.63 -3.01 28.48
CA TYR A 26 14.20 -3.02 28.78
C TYR A 26 13.36 -3.41 27.56
N GLN A 27 13.70 -2.86 26.38
CA GLN A 27 13.06 -3.19 25.11
C GLN A 27 13.17 -4.69 24.80
N ALA A 28 14.36 -5.27 24.96
CA ALA A 28 14.61 -6.68 24.71
C ALA A 28 13.86 -7.58 25.70
N GLN A 29 13.86 -7.24 26.98
CA GLN A 29 13.16 -7.99 28.03
C GLN A 29 11.65 -8.04 27.82
N HIS A 30 11.05 -6.94 27.38
CA HIS A 30 9.60 -6.80 27.20
C HIS A 30 9.13 -6.98 25.74
N GLN A 31 10.03 -7.36 24.84
CA GLN A 31 9.75 -7.57 23.41
C GLN A 31 9.07 -6.37 22.74
N ILE A 32 9.45 -5.14 23.13
CA ILE A 32 8.84 -3.92 22.61
C ILE A 32 9.34 -3.67 21.18
N PRO A 33 8.46 -3.45 20.18
CA PRO A 33 8.85 -3.37 18.78
C PRO A 33 9.78 -2.19 18.41
N SER A 34 9.82 -1.15 19.23
CA SER A 34 10.52 0.09 18.92
C SER A 34 11.22 0.68 20.13
N PHE A 35 12.45 1.15 19.93
CA PHE A 35 13.24 1.86 20.94
C PHE A 35 12.51 3.11 21.46
N SER A 36 11.88 3.89 20.58
CA SER A 36 11.17 5.11 20.99
C SER A 36 9.95 4.80 21.85
N ALA A 37 9.23 3.71 21.55
CA ALA A 37 8.11 3.24 22.38
C ALA A 37 8.59 2.79 23.76
N ALA A 38 9.68 2.03 23.83
CA ALA A 38 10.28 1.62 25.10
C ALA A 38 10.71 2.82 25.95
N ALA A 39 11.37 3.81 25.32
CA ALA A 39 11.78 5.01 26.02
C ALA A 39 10.61 5.87 26.50
N GLU A 40 9.59 6.06 25.65
CA GLU A 40 8.40 6.82 26.01
C GLU A 40 7.64 6.14 27.17
N THR A 41 7.51 4.81 27.14
CA THR A 41 6.93 4.03 28.24
C THR A 41 7.69 4.24 29.55
N LEU A 42 9.03 4.19 29.54
CA LEU A 42 9.84 4.43 30.72
C LEU A 42 9.70 5.86 31.26
N VAL A 43 9.63 6.86 30.37
CA VAL A 43 9.37 8.26 30.76
C VAL A 43 8.00 8.39 31.41
N ARG A 44 6.95 7.82 30.81
CA ARG A 44 5.58 7.88 31.36
C ARG A 44 5.45 7.14 32.69
N LEU A 45 6.16 6.03 32.84
CA LEU A 45 6.26 5.29 34.10
C LEU A 45 6.93 6.15 35.19
N GLY A 46 8.05 6.82 34.87
CA GLY A 46 8.71 7.75 35.79
C GLY A 46 7.87 8.98 36.16
N LEU A 47 6.92 9.36 35.31
CA LEU A 47 5.94 10.43 35.57
C LEU A 47 4.69 9.95 36.33
N ASN A 48 4.64 8.68 36.76
CA ASN A 48 3.50 8.08 37.46
C ASN A 48 2.16 8.24 36.71
N GLN A 49 2.19 8.15 35.38
CA GLN A 49 0.99 8.19 34.56
C GLN A 49 0.13 6.94 34.77
N SER A 50 -1.12 7.00 34.30
CA SER A 50 -2.03 5.85 34.40
C SER A 50 -1.48 4.64 33.61
N PRO A 51 -1.78 3.40 34.02
CA PRO A 51 -1.31 2.21 33.32
C PRO A 51 -1.69 2.20 31.82
N ALA A 52 -2.85 2.76 31.48
CA ALA A 52 -3.28 2.89 30.09
C ALA A 52 -2.32 3.80 29.29
N GLU A 53 -1.95 4.96 29.84
CA GLU A 53 -1.05 5.91 29.18
C GLU A 53 0.37 5.37 29.04
N VAL A 54 0.85 4.58 30.01
CA VAL A 54 2.17 3.94 29.98
C VAL A 54 2.27 2.91 28.85
N LEU A 55 1.18 2.19 28.57
CA LEU A 55 1.13 1.16 27.53
C LEU A 55 0.85 1.70 26.13
N THR A 56 0.25 2.90 26.00
CA THR A 56 -0.10 3.51 24.71
C THR A 56 1.05 3.47 23.69
N PRO A 57 2.30 3.86 24.02
CA PRO A 57 3.39 3.87 23.05
C PRO A 57 3.70 2.48 22.49
N ILE A 58 3.63 1.45 23.34
CA ILE A 58 3.82 0.04 22.94
C ILE A 58 2.73 -0.35 21.95
N ILE A 59 1.46 -0.16 22.32
CA ILE A 59 0.31 -0.52 21.47
C ILE A 59 0.39 0.16 20.10
N VAL A 60 0.64 1.47 20.08
CA VAL A 60 0.76 2.25 18.84
C VAL A 60 1.91 1.74 17.98
N SER A 61 3.06 1.43 18.59
CA SER A 61 4.22 0.92 17.85
C SER A 61 3.98 -0.47 17.25
N THR A 62 3.28 -1.35 17.99
CA THR A 62 2.89 -2.68 17.51
C THR A 62 1.94 -2.56 16.33
N VAL A 63 0.87 -1.77 16.45
CA VAL A 63 -0.11 -1.58 15.37
C VAL A 63 0.57 -1.03 14.11
N ARG A 64 1.45 -0.03 14.25
CA ARG A 64 2.21 0.52 13.11
C ARG A 64 3.09 -0.52 12.44
N ARG A 65 3.77 -1.36 13.22
CA ARG A 65 4.63 -2.43 12.68
C ARG A 65 3.81 -3.44 11.90
N GLU A 66 2.72 -3.93 12.48
CA GLU A 66 1.85 -4.92 11.82
C GLU A 66 1.25 -4.36 10.53
N PHE A 67 0.80 -3.10 10.55
CA PHE A 67 0.31 -2.43 9.36
C PHE A 67 1.40 -2.31 8.27
N ALA A 68 2.62 -1.94 8.64
CA ALA A 68 3.73 -1.83 7.69
C ALA A 68 4.08 -3.18 7.04
N VAL A 69 4.13 -4.27 7.83
CA VAL A 69 4.37 -5.62 7.31
C VAL A 69 3.23 -6.08 6.39
N GLY A 70 1.98 -5.80 6.78
CA GLY A 70 0.81 -6.10 5.94
C GLY A 70 0.85 -5.36 4.59
N MET A 71 1.15 -4.06 4.63
CA MET A 71 1.31 -3.24 3.42
C MET A 71 2.46 -3.72 2.53
N GLU A 72 3.61 -4.09 3.12
CA GLU A 72 4.73 -4.64 2.36
C GLU A 72 4.33 -5.92 1.62
N ARG A 73 3.57 -6.81 2.28
CA ARG A 73 3.06 -8.03 1.64
C ARG A 73 2.13 -7.72 0.47
N ILE A 74 1.22 -6.76 0.63
CA ILE A 74 0.30 -6.33 -0.45
C ILE A 74 1.09 -5.75 -1.62
N VAL A 75 2.07 -4.87 -1.34
CA VAL A 75 2.93 -4.29 -2.38
C VAL A 75 3.69 -5.38 -3.12
N ARG A 76 4.25 -6.37 -2.43
CA ARG A 76 4.92 -7.51 -3.08
C ARG A 76 3.96 -8.28 -3.98
N LEU A 77 2.74 -8.58 -3.52
CA LEU A 77 1.73 -9.26 -4.32
C LEU A 77 1.36 -8.46 -5.59
N LEU A 78 1.15 -7.14 -5.47
CA LEU A 78 0.89 -6.27 -6.62
C LEU A 78 2.07 -6.24 -7.59
N VAL A 79 3.30 -6.20 -7.10
CA VAL A 79 4.50 -6.26 -7.95
C VAL A 79 4.58 -7.59 -8.68
N TYR A 80 4.32 -8.72 -8.01
CA TYR A 80 4.28 -10.03 -8.66
C TYR A 80 3.20 -10.09 -9.75
N ASP A 81 2.00 -9.60 -9.47
CA ASP A 81 0.89 -9.59 -10.44
C ASP A 81 1.21 -8.70 -11.67
N ILE A 82 1.81 -7.54 -11.46
CA ILE A 82 2.28 -6.66 -12.54
C ILE A 82 3.36 -7.34 -13.38
N ILE A 83 4.33 -8.02 -12.74
CA ILE A 83 5.39 -8.75 -13.43
C ILE A 83 4.78 -9.90 -14.25
N GLU A 84 3.90 -10.70 -13.65
CA GLU A 84 3.25 -11.83 -14.29
C GLU A 84 2.41 -11.38 -15.49
N THR A 85 1.61 -10.32 -15.32
CA THR A 85 0.85 -9.69 -16.40
C THR A 85 1.78 -9.18 -17.50
N GLY A 86 2.90 -8.55 -17.14
CA GLY A 86 3.89 -8.04 -18.09
C GLY A 86 4.66 -9.15 -18.85
N VAL A 87 4.85 -10.32 -18.24
CA VAL A 87 5.43 -11.51 -18.88
C VAL A 87 4.41 -12.16 -19.80
N ALA A 88 3.16 -12.33 -19.34
CA ALA A 88 2.05 -12.85 -20.13
C ALA A 88 1.81 -12.00 -21.40
N GLN A 89 1.82 -10.67 -21.28
CA GLN A 89 1.70 -9.77 -22.44
C GLN A 89 2.85 -9.92 -23.44
N ARG A 90 4.09 -10.13 -22.97
CA ARG A 90 5.25 -10.35 -23.85
C ARG A 90 5.19 -11.71 -24.54
N LEU A 91 4.79 -12.76 -23.82
CA LEU A 91 4.61 -14.10 -24.38
C LEU A 91 3.45 -14.14 -25.39
N ALA A 92 2.32 -13.52 -25.07
CA ALA A 92 1.20 -13.37 -25.99
C ALA A 92 1.63 -12.60 -27.25
N GLY A 93 2.37 -11.49 -27.09
CA GLY A 93 2.93 -10.74 -28.22
C GLY A 93 3.90 -11.57 -29.08
N ALA A 94 4.77 -12.38 -28.46
CA ALA A 94 5.68 -13.26 -29.18
C ALA A 94 4.92 -14.39 -29.92
N ALA A 95 3.90 -14.97 -29.28
CA ALA A 95 3.06 -16.00 -29.89
C ALA A 95 2.26 -15.46 -31.08
N VAL A 96 1.70 -14.25 -30.96
CA VAL A 96 0.97 -13.58 -32.04
C VAL A 96 1.92 -13.23 -33.19
N TYR A 97 3.14 -12.75 -32.91
CA TYR A 97 4.16 -12.52 -33.95
C TYR A 97 4.51 -13.81 -34.70
N HIS A 98 4.77 -14.89 -33.96
CA HIS A 98 5.15 -16.17 -34.55
C HIS A 98 4.02 -16.80 -35.37
N LEU A 99 2.76 -16.68 -34.91
CA LEU A 99 1.59 -17.10 -35.69
C LEU A 99 1.43 -16.26 -36.97
N TYR A 100 1.63 -14.94 -36.87
CA TYR A 100 1.54 -14.01 -38.00
C TYR A 100 2.60 -14.32 -39.08
N GLU A 101 3.85 -14.58 -38.67
CA GLU A 101 4.96 -14.96 -39.55
C GLU A 101 4.69 -16.29 -40.29
N GLN A 102 4.01 -17.25 -39.64
CA GLN A 102 3.61 -18.50 -40.27
C GLN A 102 2.48 -18.34 -41.29
N THR A 103 1.51 -17.45 -41.03
CA THR A 103 0.37 -17.22 -41.92
C THR A 103 0.67 -16.28 -43.09
N GLU A 104 1.54 -15.29 -42.90
CA GLU A 104 1.92 -14.32 -43.94
C GLU A 104 3.45 -14.11 -44.00
N PRO A 105 4.24 -15.10 -44.47
CA PRO A 105 5.71 -15.06 -44.44
C PRO A 105 6.38 -13.99 -45.33
N ARG A 106 5.61 -13.16 -46.05
CA ARG A 106 6.11 -12.08 -46.92
C ARG A 106 5.65 -10.68 -46.51
N SER A 107 4.82 -10.55 -45.49
CA SER A 107 4.49 -9.24 -44.91
C SER A 107 5.61 -8.83 -43.97
N GLY A 108 6.36 -7.80 -44.33
CA GLY A 108 7.42 -7.25 -43.49
C GLY A 108 6.92 -6.74 -42.13
N PRO A 109 7.83 -6.39 -41.21
CA PRO A 109 7.53 -6.04 -39.81
C PRO A 109 6.52 -4.89 -39.66
N GLU A 110 6.41 -4.00 -40.64
CA GLU A 110 5.47 -2.86 -40.63
C GLU A 110 4.00 -3.26 -40.55
N LYS A 111 3.61 -4.38 -41.18
CA LYS A 111 2.22 -4.87 -41.12
C LYS A 111 1.89 -5.48 -39.76
N TYR A 112 2.86 -6.13 -39.12
CA TYR A 112 2.69 -6.67 -37.77
C TYR A 112 2.48 -5.55 -36.75
N ASP A 113 3.22 -4.44 -36.86
CA ASP A 113 3.04 -3.29 -35.99
C ASP A 113 1.67 -2.62 -36.14
N LEU A 114 1.12 -2.58 -37.37
CA LEU A 114 -0.25 -2.13 -37.63
C LEU A 114 -1.29 -3.05 -36.98
N VAL A 115 -1.15 -4.37 -37.11
CA VAL A 115 -2.06 -5.34 -36.47
C VAL A 115 -1.96 -5.22 -34.94
N LYS A 116 -0.77 -5.02 -34.39
CA LYS A 116 -0.55 -4.82 -32.96
C LYS A 116 -1.19 -3.53 -32.45
N GLN A 117 -1.15 -2.44 -33.23
CA GLN A 117 -1.87 -1.21 -32.90
C GLN A 117 -3.38 -1.43 -32.92
N GLN A 118 -3.92 -2.11 -33.95
CA GLN A 118 -5.35 -2.42 -34.02
C GLN A 118 -5.83 -3.25 -32.83
N ILE A 119 -5.07 -4.30 -32.45
CA ILE A 119 -5.38 -5.12 -31.28
C ILE A 119 -5.36 -4.29 -29.99
N ARG A 120 -4.40 -3.36 -29.84
CA ARG A 120 -4.38 -2.45 -28.69
C ARG A 120 -5.61 -1.54 -28.66
N ASP A 121 -5.97 -0.94 -29.78
CA ASP A 121 -7.11 -0.03 -29.86
C ASP A 121 -8.43 -0.75 -29.56
N ASP A 122 -8.61 -1.98 -30.05
CA ASP A 122 -9.77 -2.81 -29.76
C ASP A 122 -9.78 -3.30 -28.30
N ALA A 123 -8.62 -3.66 -27.75
CA ALA A 123 -8.51 -3.98 -26.33
C ALA A 123 -8.87 -2.78 -25.45
N TYR A 124 -8.39 -1.57 -25.78
CA TYR A 124 -8.73 -0.34 -25.07
C TYR A 124 -10.24 -0.03 -25.15
N ARG A 125 -10.86 -0.20 -26.32
CA ARG A 125 -12.31 -0.02 -26.50
C ARG A 125 -13.13 -1.04 -25.72
N THR A 126 -12.65 -2.27 -25.63
CA THR A 126 -13.33 -3.35 -24.90
C THR A 126 -13.20 -3.13 -23.40
N PHE A 127 -12.00 -2.78 -22.91
CA PHE A 127 -11.76 -2.45 -21.51
C PHE A 127 -12.55 -1.22 -21.06
N SER A 128 -12.64 -0.17 -21.88
CA SER A 128 -13.42 1.01 -21.53
C SER A 128 -14.90 0.70 -21.44
N ARG A 129 -15.45 -0.11 -22.37
CA ARG A 129 -16.86 -0.57 -22.33
C ARG A 129 -17.15 -1.43 -21.11
N ALA A 130 -16.28 -2.39 -20.79
CA ALA A 130 -16.43 -3.24 -19.62
C ALA A 130 -16.40 -2.40 -18.33
N LYS A 131 -15.44 -1.48 -18.21
CA LYS A 131 -15.33 -0.61 -17.04
C LYS A 131 -16.53 0.33 -16.90
N ILE A 132 -17.06 0.85 -18.01
CA ILE A 132 -18.31 1.64 -18.04
C ILE A 132 -19.50 0.80 -17.60
N SER A 133 -19.61 -0.46 -18.03
CA SER A 133 -20.72 -1.32 -17.57
C SER A 133 -20.62 -1.60 -16.08
N THR A 134 -19.42 -1.91 -15.56
CA THR A 134 -19.23 -2.17 -14.12
C THR A 134 -19.56 -0.93 -13.28
N THR A 135 -19.18 0.26 -13.73
CA THR A 135 -19.54 1.51 -13.03
C THR A 135 -21.03 1.82 -13.13
N LEU A 136 -21.70 1.47 -14.23
CA LEU A 136 -23.15 1.62 -14.34
C LEU A 136 -23.90 0.62 -13.45
N ASP A 137 -23.41 -0.62 -13.34
CA ASP A 137 -23.99 -1.64 -12.45
C ASP A 137 -23.81 -1.25 -10.98
N GLU A 138 -22.65 -0.69 -10.61
CA GLU A 138 -22.40 -0.14 -9.26
C GLU A 138 -23.30 1.06 -8.96
N LEU A 139 -23.50 1.97 -9.92
CA LEU A 139 -24.40 3.11 -9.75
C LEU A 139 -25.87 2.70 -9.66
N ALA A 140 -26.28 1.67 -10.40
CA ALA A 140 -27.63 1.11 -10.30
C ALA A 140 -27.87 0.48 -8.93
N ALA A 141 -26.91 -0.30 -8.42
CA ALA A 141 -27.00 -0.89 -7.08
C ALA A 141 -27.11 0.17 -5.97
N VAL A 142 -26.33 1.26 -6.06
CA VAL A 142 -26.41 2.38 -5.11
C VAL A 142 -27.75 3.13 -5.23
N ASN A 143 -28.30 3.27 -6.43
CA ASN A 143 -29.61 3.89 -6.61
C ASN A 143 -30.74 3.04 -6.01
N ASP A 144 -30.69 1.72 -6.18
CA ASP A 144 -31.66 0.79 -5.60
C ASP A 144 -31.61 0.78 -4.06
N GLU A 145 -30.41 0.93 -3.47
CA GLU A 145 -30.25 1.07 -2.01
C GLU A 145 -30.85 2.39 -1.49
N LEU A 146 -30.66 3.50 -2.22
CA LEU A 146 -31.22 4.80 -1.86
C LEU A 146 -32.75 4.85 -1.99
N GLU A 147 -33.33 4.15 -2.96
CA GLU A 147 -34.79 4.05 -3.10
C GLU A 147 -35.42 3.23 -1.97
N GLN A 148 -34.73 2.18 -1.48
CA GLN A 148 -35.19 1.39 -0.34
C GLN A 148 -35.12 2.13 1.01
N GLU A 149 -34.12 3.00 1.20
CA GLU A 149 -34.02 3.84 2.42
C GLU A 149 -35.02 5.00 2.43
N GLY A 150 -35.54 5.42 1.25
CA GLY A 150 -36.54 6.49 1.14
C GLY A 150 -37.98 6.08 1.40
N GLU A 151 -38.29 4.77 1.39
CA GLU A 151 -39.62 4.21 1.63
C GLU A 151 -39.85 3.70 3.08
N ALA A 152 -38.82 3.76 3.94
CA ALA A 152 -38.86 3.35 5.36
C ALA A 152 -39.10 4.52 6.31
#